data_AF-A0ABD1NE81-F1
#
_entry.id   AF-A0ABD1NE81-F1
#
_cell.length_a   1.000
_cell.length_b   1.000
_cell.length_c   1.000
_cell.angle_alpha   90.00
_cell.angle_beta   90.00
_cell.angle_gamma   90.00
#
_symmetry.space_group_name_H-M   'P 1'
#
loop_
_entity.id
_entity.type
_entity.pdbx_description
1 polymer ?
#
loop_
_entity_poly.entity_id
_entity_poly.type
_entity_poly.pdbx_seq_one_letter_code
_entity_poly.pdbx_strand_id
1 'polypeptide(L)'
;MASTPAVERGLLFKKPTPLVDEQGFMENLLEKLKHSLSLTLFHFYPLSGRLVTHKTQHPPFYAVFVDCTNNDGARFIHATLDMAISDIFSPTDVPPIVHSLFDHHKAVNHDGHTIPLLSIQVTELVDGVFIGCSMNHVIGDGTSYWNFFNAWSQIFQAQDHDGIGVPIISHPPIHKRWFPEGCDPLINLPFKHHDEFISRFEAPSLRERMFHFSAESIAKLKAKANAETNTTKISSFQALSALVWRCITRARRLPYNQRTSCKFATNNRTRMEPPLAQEYFGNSIHALCAGTATSGELLENDLGWAAWKLHVAVANHNGEAVLQSLKEWLECPLIYQLGRYFDPYCVMMGSSPRFNMYGNEFGMGKAIAVRSGYANKFDGKVTSYPGHEGGGSVDLEVCLSPCIMTALESDQEFIDAVSVSNPLTWHNRLCPCFFSSRFTNKTPHLLPPPLHLPPPPLQGCHHQCHHRRHRTPLPFSPPLAVGRQRRKLPLLIYIHGGAFASAPLQPGLPQPPQRSLRLGQRRRGVGLLDGLELGEDELPGDATPVRSVTGSPTDVAASPKPTPPTKPPPPSPPPRLRRLLGKHASAPAFGPPR
;
A
#
# COMPACT_ATOMS: atom_id res chain seq x y z
N MET A 1 -1.44 -14.76 -5.80
CA MET A 1 -2.09 -13.49 -6.16
C MET A 1 -2.74 -13.48 -7.55
N ALA A 2 -2.93 -14.63 -8.23
CA ALA A 2 -3.51 -14.62 -9.58
C ALA A 2 -4.94 -14.02 -9.63
N SER A 3 -5.69 -14.13 -8.54
CA SER A 3 -7.07 -13.63 -8.41
C SER A 3 -7.18 -12.27 -7.71
N THR A 4 -6.05 -11.64 -7.37
CA THR A 4 -6.09 -10.26 -6.86
C THR A 4 -6.11 -9.27 -8.03
N PRO A 5 -6.73 -8.10 -7.84
CA PRO A 5 -6.58 -6.99 -8.76
C PRO A 5 -5.13 -6.50 -8.89
N ALA A 6 -4.88 -5.68 -9.91
CA ALA A 6 -3.65 -4.91 -10.05
C ALA A 6 -3.49 -3.90 -8.89
N VAL A 7 -2.27 -3.41 -8.69
CA VAL A 7 -2.01 -2.23 -7.85
C VAL A 7 -2.21 -0.99 -8.71
N GLU A 8 -3.16 -0.14 -8.33
CA GLU A 8 -3.48 1.10 -9.04
C GLU A 8 -3.17 2.31 -8.17
N ARG A 9 -2.12 3.07 -8.48
CA ARG A 9 -1.79 4.34 -7.78
C ARG A 9 -1.39 5.40 -8.78
N GLY A 10 -1.84 6.63 -8.55
CA GLY A 10 -1.56 7.73 -9.46
C GLY A 10 -1.25 9.01 -8.71
N LEU A 11 -0.51 9.87 -9.40
CA LEU A 11 -0.12 11.18 -8.92
C LEU A 11 -0.83 12.26 -9.73
N LEU A 12 -1.42 13.22 -9.02
CA LEU A 12 -2.03 14.39 -9.62
C LEU A 12 -1.07 15.56 -9.54
N PHE A 13 -0.83 16.22 -10.67
CA PHE A 13 0.03 17.39 -10.80
C PHE A 13 -0.79 18.58 -11.27
N LYS A 14 -0.37 19.78 -10.84
CA LYS A 14 -0.89 21.03 -11.39
C LYS A 14 -0.14 21.34 -12.69
N LYS A 15 -0.85 21.79 -13.71
CA LYS A 15 -0.19 22.31 -14.91
C LYS A 15 0.62 23.57 -14.56
N PRO A 16 1.80 23.80 -15.17
CA PRO A 16 2.56 25.05 -14.99
C PRO A 16 1.70 26.28 -15.28
N THR A 17 2.01 27.45 -14.70
CA THR A 17 1.31 28.69 -15.02
C THR A 17 2.31 29.86 -15.01
N PRO A 18 2.32 30.75 -16.03
CA PRO A 18 1.46 30.74 -17.23
C PRO A 18 1.92 29.72 -18.27
N LEU A 19 0.98 29.07 -18.96
CA LEU A 19 1.26 28.29 -20.17
C LEU A 19 1.05 29.19 -21.37
N VAL A 20 2.12 29.47 -22.10
CA VAL A 20 2.05 30.22 -23.37
C VAL A 20 1.60 29.30 -24.51
N ASP A 21 1.88 27.99 -24.41
CA ASP A 21 1.51 26.94 -25.36
C ASP A 21 1.15 25.64 -24.61
N GLU A 22 -0.14 25.43 -24.36
CA GLU A 22 -0.63 24.24 -23.66
C GLU A 22 -0.43 22.96 -24.47
N GLN A 23 -0.67 23.03 -25.78
CA GLN A 23 -0.56 21.88 -26.68
C GLN A 23 0.90 21.43 -26.79
N GLY A 24 1.83 22.37 -27.03
CA GLY A 24 3.25 22.07 -27.08
C GLY A 24 3.80 21.57 -25.75
N PHE A 25 3.27 22.08 -24.61
CA PHE A 25 3.60 21.54 -23.29
C PHE A 25 3.21 20.07 -23.16
N MET A 26 1.96 19.72 -23.48
CA MET A 26 1.47 18.34 -23.36
C MET A 26 2.17 17.39 -24.32
N GLU A 27 2.40 17.79 -25.56
CA GLU A 27 3.14 16.97 -26.54
C GLU A 27 4.57 16.66 -26.05
N ASN A 28 5.29 17.68 -25.59
CA ASN A 28 6.63 17.52 -25.04
C ASN A 28 6.64 16.64 -23.76
N LEU A 29 5.69 16.85 -22.85
CA LEU A 29 5.54 16.04 -21.65
C LEU A 29 5.32 14.56 -22.01
N LEU A 30 4.39 14.28 -22.92
CA LEU A 30 4.07 12.91 -23.34
C LEU A 30 5.27 12.22 -24.00
N GLU A 31 6.03 12.90 -24.86
CA GLU A 31 7.23 12.34 -25.47
C GLU A 31 8.33 12.05 -24.42
N LYS A 32 8.58 12.98 -23.50
CA LYS A 32 9.54 12.75 -22.39
C LYS A 32 9.10 11.60 -21.47
N LEU A 33 7.80 11.51 -21.17
CA LEU A 33 7.23 10.42 -20.36
C LEU A 33 7.40 9.06 -21.05
N LYS A 34 7.07 8.95 -22.34
CA LYS A 34 7.26 7.71 -23.11
C LYS A 34 8.74 7.33 -23.19
N HIS A 35 9.62 8.29 -23.48
CA HIS A 35 11.05 8.05 -23.60
C HIS A 35 11.65 7.58 -22.27
N SER A 36 11.31 8.27 -21.16
CA SER A 36 11.80 7.89 -19.83
C SER A 36 11.26 6.53 -19.42
N LEU A 37 9.98 6.27 -19.67
CA LEU A 37 9.37 4.97 -19.37
C LEU A 37 10.08 3.84 -20.10
N SER A 38 10.41 4.03 -21.39
CA SER A 38 11.16 3.04 -22.17
C SER A 38 12.53 2.74 -21.55
N LEU A 39 13.26 3.77 -21.10
CA LEU A 39 14.54 3.60 -20.42
C LEU A 39 14.38 2.95 -19.05
N THR A 40 13.35 3.30 -18.28
CA THR A 40 13.06 2.66 -16.99
C THR A 40 12.74 1.19 -17.16
N LEU A 41 11.95 0.82 -18.19
CA LEU A 41 11.61 -0.57 -18.48
C LEU A 41 12.81 -1.41 -18.89
N PHE A 42 13.94 -0.82 -19.29
CA PHE A 42 15.19 -1.58 -19.42
C PHE A 42 15.65 -2.15 -18.08
N HIS A 43 15.59 -1.35 -17.01
CA HIS A 43 15.90 -1.80 -15.66
C HIS A 43 14.81 -2.70 -15.10
N PHE A 44 13.53 -2.37 -15.35
CA PHE A 44 12.37 -3.08 -14.85
C PHE A 44 11.72 -4.00 -15.90
N TYR A 45 12.54 -4.68 -16.70
CA TYR A 45 12.09 -5.49 -17.85
C TYR A 45 10.97 -6.50 -17.59
N PRO A 46 10.78 -7.09 -16.38
CA PRO A 46 9.65 -7.99 -16.16
C PRO A 46 8.28 -7.31 -16.30
N LEU A 47 8.21 -5.98 -16.15
CA LEU A 47 6.98 -5.20 -16.35
C LEU A 47 6.55 -5.14 -17.82
N SER A 48 7.46 -5.36 -18.75
CA SER A 48 7.18 -5.42 -20.20
C SER A 48 6.75 -6.80 -20.68
N GLY A 49 6.84 -7.82 -19.83
CA GLY A 49 6.54 -9.21 -20.19
C GLY A 49 5.04 -9.53 -20.20
N ARG A 50 4.73 -10.83 -20.31
CA ARG A 50 3.39 -11.38 -20.15
C ARG A 50 3.40 -12.59 -19.22
N LEU A 51 2.28 -12.89 -18.58
CA LEU A 51 2.13 -14.16 -17.89
C LEU A 51 1.99 -15.28 -18.91
N VAL A 52 2.61 -16.41 -18.59
CA VAL A 52 2.46 -17.66 -19.34
C VAL A 52 2.29 -18.81 -18.36
N THR A 53 1.49 -19.79 -18.75
CA THR A 53 1.24 -20.99 -17.97
C THR A 53 1.93 -22.18 -18.62
N HIS A 54 2.76 -22.88 -17.85
CA HIS A 54 3.25 -24.21 -18.22
C HIS A 54 2.44 -25.26 -17.47
N LYS A 55 1.83 -26.16 -18.24
CA LYS A 55 1.01 -27.25 -17.70
C LYS A 55 1.38 -28.60 -18.34
N THR A 56 1.50 -29.64 -17.53
CA THR A 56 1.64 -31.03 -17.99
C THR A 56 0.59 -31.90 -17.32
N GLN A 57 0.10 -32.93 -18.03
CA GLN A 57 -0.91 -33.85 -17.50
C GLN A 57 -0.29 -34.99 -16.69
N HIS A 58 0.86 -35.51 -17.13
CA HIS A 58 1.55 -36.65 -16.53
C HIS A 58 3.07 -36.41 -16.47
N PRO A 59 3.63 -36.13 -15.28
CA PRO A 59 2.94 -35.85 -14.01
C PRO A 59 2.12 -34.55 -14.07
N PRO A 60 1.07 -34.39 -13.24
CA PRO A 60 0.32 -33.13 -13.15
C PRO A 60 1.23 -31.99 -12.70
N PHE A 61 1.33 -30.97 -13.54
CA PHE A 61 2.10 -29.76 -13.25
C PHE A 61 1.32 -28.53 -13.72
N TYR A 62 1.33 -27.49 -12.91
CA TYR A 62 0.77 -26.20 -13.26
C TYR A 62 1.61 -25.09 -12.64
N ALA A 63 2.31 -24.33 -13.47
CA ALA A 63 3.09 -23.18 -13.01
C ALA A 63 2.84 -21.97 -13.90
N VAL A 64 2.77 -20.80 -13.27
CA VAL A 64 2.67 -19.50 -13.96
C VAL A 64 4.00 -18.78 -13.80
N PHE A 65 4.50 -18.18 -14.87
CA PHE A 65 5.73 -17.39 -14.85
C PHE A 65 5.62 -16.20 -15.80
N VAL A 66 6.61 -15.31 -15.75
CA VAL A 66 6.68 -14.15 -16.63
C VAL A 66 7.56 -14.50 -17.83
N ASP A 67 6.97 -14.48 -19.01
CA ASP A 67 7.73 -14.46 -20.25
C ASP A 67 8.18 -13.03 -20.55
N CYS A 68 9.47 -12.78 -20.37
CA CYS A 68 10.11 -11.52 -20.68
C CYS A 68 10.70 -11.49 -22.11
N THR A 69 10.53 -12.57 -22.88
CA THR A 69 11.04 -12.68 -24.25
C THR A 69 10.03 -12.21 -25.28
N ASN A 70 8.73 -12.42 -25.01
CA ASN A 70 7.67 -11.77 -25.74
C ASN A 70 7.52 -10.32 -25.24
N ASN A 71 8.05 -9.37 -26.01
CA ASN A 71 8.15 -7.97 -25.61
C ASN A 71 7.03 -7.13 -26.23
N ASP A 72 5.79 -7.55 -26.00
CA ASP A 72 4.60 -6.74 -26.35
C ASP A 72 4.54 -5.43 -25.54
N GLY A 73 5.45 -5.26 -24.59
CA GLY A 73 5.72 -4.01 -23.88
C GLY A 73 4.70 -3.70 -22.79
N ALA A 74 4.95 -2.59 -22.10
CA ALA A 74 3.96 -1.92 -21.27
C ALA A 74 3.01 -1.10 -22.15
N ARG A 75 1.81 -0.79 -21.64
CA ARG A 75 0.87 0.10 -22.31
C ARG A 75 1.00 1.53 -21.80
N PHE A 76 0.88 2.49 -22.72
CA PHE A 76 0.87 3.91 -22.43
C PHE A 76 -0.37 4.53 -23.08
N ILE A 77 -1.22 5.16 -22.27
CA ILE A 77 -2.48 5.78 -22.68
C ILE A 77 -2.38 7.28 -22.43
N HIS A 78 -2.80 8.06 -23.42
CA HIS A 78 -3.11 9.47 -23.23
C HIS A 78 -4.63 9.64 -23.31
N ALA A 79 -5.22 10.34 -22.35
CA ALA A 79 -6.63 10.68 -22.30
C ALA A 79 -6.80 12.14 -21.89
N THR A 80 -7.95 12.71 -22.22
CA THR A 80 -8.35 14.04 -21.77
C THR A 80 -9.66 13.92 -20.98
N LEU A 81 -9.82 14.78 -19.98
CA LEU A 81 -11.03 14.86 -19.18
C LEU A 81 -11.30 16.33 -18.87
N ASP A 82 -12.47 16.81 -19.30
CA ASP A 82 -12.93 18.19 -19.06
C ASP A 82 -13.41 18.36 -17.61
N MET A 83 -12.44 18.27 -16.69
CA MET A 83 -12.61 18.47 -15.25
C MET A 83 -11.40 19.24 -14.74
N ALA A 84 -11.61 20.09 -13.74
CA ALA A 84 -10.54 20.74 -13.01
C ALA A 84 -10.09 19.88 -11.83
N ILE A 85 -8.92 20.18 -11.30
CA ILE A 85 -8.41 19.62 -10.04
C ILE A 85 -9.43 19.82 -8.92
N SER A 86 -10.08 20.98 -8.84
CA SER A 86 -11.11 21.25 -7.82
C SER A 86 -12.23 20.23 -7.85
N ASP A 87 -12.63 19.71 -9.01
CA ASP A 87 -13.72 18.75 -9.11
C ASP A 87 -13.38 17.39 -8.47
N ILE A 88 -12.08 17.11 -8.27
CA ILE A 88 -11.58 15.92 -7.57
C ILE A 88 -11.52 16.14 -6.04
N PHE A 89 -11.32 17.37 -5.59
CA PHE A 89 -11.08 17.69 -4.17
C PHE A 89 -12.24 18.37 -3.45
N SER A 90 -13.13 19.06 -4.16
CA SER A 90 -14.30 19.72 -3.60
C SER A 90 -15.34 18.74 -3.06
N PRO A 91 -15.58 17.59 -3.70
CA PRO A 91 -16.45 16.57 -3.13
C PRO A 91 -15.85 15.99 -1.84
N THR A 92 -16.75 15.62 -0.94
CA THR A 92 -16.39 15.02 0.34
C THR A 92 -15.82 13.60 0.18
N ASP A 93 -16.40 12.83 -0.72
CA ASP A 93 -15.92 11.50 -1.10
C ASP A 93 -15.06 11.61 -2.36
N VAL A 94 -14.14 10.66 -2.54
CA VAL A 94 -13.38 10.53 -3.78
C VAL A 94 -14.38 10.26 -4.92
N PRO A 95 -14.43 11.12 -5.95
CA PRO A 95 -15.37 10.95 -7.04
C PRO A 95 -15.13 9.64 -7.80
N PRO A 96 -16.18 8.86 -8.15
CA PRO A 96 -16.01 7.59 -8.87
C PRO A 96 -15.26 7.71 -10.21
N ILE A 97 -15.30 8.89 -10.85
CA ILE A 97 -14.55 9.18 -12.08
C ILE A 97 -13.03 9.04 -11.90
N VAL A 98 -12.51 9.16 -10.67
CA VAL A 98 -11.09 8.91 -10.37
C VAL A 98 -10.69 7.49 -10.76
N HIS A 99 -11.61 6.51 -10.72
CA HIS A 99 -11.33 5.15 -11.17
C HIS A 99 -11.07 5.05 -12.68
N SER A 100 -11.64 5.96 -13.47
CA SER A 100 -11.42 6.03 -14.93
C SER A 100 -10.09 6.69 -15.31
N LEU A 101 -9.35 7.23 -14.34
CA LEU A 101 -7.99 7.75 -14.53
C LEU A 101 -6.92 6.63 -14.55
N PHE A 102 -7.36 5.37 -14.51
CA PHE A 102 -6.56 4.17 -14.53
C PHE A 102 -7.06 3.20 -15.60
N ASP A 103 -6.13 2.45 -16.17
CA ASP A 103 -6.44 1.29 -17.01
C ASP A 103 -6.54 0.02 -16.15
N HIS A 104 -6.87 -1.12 -16.77
CA HIS A 104 -7.04 -2.43 -16.14
C HIS A 104 -8.27 -2.52 -15.21
N HIS A 105 -9.29 -1.72 -15.51
CA HIS A 105 -10.56 -1.76 -14.77
C HIS A 105 -11.11 -3.19 -14.65
N LYS A 106 -11.38 -3.62 -13.41
CA LYS A 106 -11.86 -4.96 -13.04
C LYS A 106 -10.96 -6.15 -13.47
N ALA A 107 -9.74 -5.88 -13.93
CA ALA A 107 -8.79 -6.94 -14.24
C ALA A 107 -8.27 -7.61 -12.96
N VAL A 108 -8.06 -8.92 -13.03
CA VAL A 108 -7.29 -9.67 -12.03
C VAL A 108 -5.92 -9.96 -12.60
N ASN A 109 -4.94 -10.25 -11.74
CA ASN A 109 -3.57 -10.46 -12.18
C ASN A 109 -3.41 -11.61 -13.18
N HIS A 110 -4.26 -12.63 -13.14
CA HIS A 110 -4.24 -13.69 -14.15
C HIS A 110 -4.50 -13.16 -15.57
N ASP A 111 -5.23 -12.04 -15.72
CA ASP A 111 -5.46 -11.42 -17.02
C ASP A 111 -4.15 -10.94 -17.66
N GLY A 112 -3.04 -10.83 -16.90
CA GLY A 112 -1.70 -10.58 -17.42
C GLY A 112 -1.20 -11.59 -18.48
N HIS A 113 -1.95 -12.66 -18.77
CA HIS A 113 -1.75 -13.52 -19.94
C HIS A 113 -2.16 -12.84 -21.26
N THR A 114 -3.17 -11.97 -21.22
CA THR A 114 -3.77 -11.33 -22.40
C THR A 114 -3.63 -9.80 -22.39
N ILE A 115 -3.47 -9.19 -21.21
CA ILE A 115 -3.22 -7.75 -21.05
C ILE A 115 -1.80 -7.47 -20.53
N PRO A 116 -1.27 -6.25 -20.72
CA PRO A 116 0.04 -5.85 -20.20
C PRO A 116 0.17 -6.00 -18.68
N LEU A 117 1.39 -6.26 -18.21
CA LEU A 117 1.68 -6.31 -16.77
C LEU A 117 1.84 -4.91 -16.15
N LEU A 118 2.07 -3.91 -16.99
CA LEU A 118 2.13 -2.50 -16.62
C LEU A 118 1.33 -1.68 -17.64
N SER A 119 0.46 -0.81 -17.14
CA SER A 119 -0.20 0.23 -17.92
C SER A 119 -0.03 1.59 -17.23
N ILE A 120 0.36 2.59 -18.01
CA ILE A 120 0.49 3.99 -17.59
C ILE A 120 -0.57 4.78 -18.34
N GLN A 121 -1.41 5.52 -17.61
CA GLN A 121 -2.39 6.42 -18.19
C GLN A 121 -2.10 7.85 -17.75
N VAL A 122 -1.83 8.71 -18.73
CA VAL A 122 -1.68 10.16 -18.55
C VAL A 122 -3.02 10.79 -18.93
N THR A 123 -3.73 11.33 -17.95
CA THR A 123 -5.00 12.01 -18.17
C THR A 123 -4.81 13.51 -17.98
N GLU A 124 -5.02 14.26 -19.05
CA GLU A 124 -5.03 15.72 -19.04
C GLU A 124 -6.35 16.23 -18.46
N LEU A 125 -6.24 17.10 -17.45
CA LEU A 125 -7.34 17.87 -16.87
C LEU A 125 -7.26 19.33 -17.34
N VAL A 126 -8.28 20.13 -17.06
CA VAL A 126 -8.30 21.56 -17.42
C VAL A 126 -7.06 22.28 -16.88
N ASP A 127 -6.76 22.11 -15.59
CA ASP A 127 -5.67 22.79 -14.87
C ASP A 127 -4.63 21.82 -14.28
N GLY A 128 -4.67 20.55 -14.68
CA GLY A 128 -3.84 19.48 -14.11
C GLY A 128 -3.49 18.35 -15.06
N VAL A 129 -2.63 17.45 -14.59
CA VAL A 129 -2.30 16.19 -15.26
C VAL A 129 -2.30 15.09 -14.21
N PHE A 130 -3.04 14.01 -14.47
CA PHE A 130 -3.02 12.82 -13.64
C PHE A 130 -2.20 11.72 -14.31
N ILE A 131 -1.20 11.17 -13.62
CA ILE A 131 -0.41 10.03 -14.08
C ILE A 131 -0.82 8.81 -13.26
N GLY A 132 -1.72 8.00 -13.82
CA GLY A 132 -2.17 6.74 -13.26
C GLY A 132 -1.25 5.58 -13.68
N CYS A 133 -0.97 4.66 -12.76
CA CYS A 133 -0.22 3.45 -13.04
C CYS A 133 -0.96 2.23 -12.48
N SER A 134 -1.12 1.23 -13.34
CA SER A 134 -1.74 -0.06 -13.05
C SER A 134 -0.68 -1.15 -13.23
N MET A 135 -0.20 -1.71 -12.11
CA MET A 135 0.84 -2.75 -12.08
C MET A 135 0.26 -4.09 -11.63
N ASN A 136 0.50 -5.15 -12.41
CA ASN A 136 0.11 -6.50 -12.02
C ASN A 136 0.80 -6.90 -10.70
N HIS A 137 0.00 -7.11 -9.65
CA HIS A 137 0.49 -7.28 -8.28
C HIS A 137 1.30 -8.56 -8.10
N VAL A 138 1.17 -9.54 -9.01
CA VAL A 138 2.01 -10.75 -9.00
C VAL A 138 3.49 -10.41 -9.27
N ILE A 139 3.77 -9.32 -9.98
CA ILE A 139 5.14 -8.91 -10.34
C ILE A 139 5.83 -8.13 -9.23
N GLY A 140 5.10 -7.36 -8.43
CA GLY A 140 5.67 -6.50 -7.40
C GLY A 140 4.70 -6.12 -6.30
N ASP A 141 5.24 -5.92 -5.11
CA ASP A 141 4.55 -5.30 -3.97
C ASP A 141 4.70 -3.77 -3.97
N GLY A 142 4.14 -3.09 -2.96
CA GLY A 142 4.21 -1.63 -2.85
C GLY A 142 5.64 -1.07 -2.83
N THR A 143 6.60 -1.80 -2.26
CA THR A 143 8.02 -1.40 -2.27
C THR A 143 8.57 -1.41 -3.70
N SER A 144 8.30 -2.49 -4.45
CA SER A 144 8.72 -2.61 -5.86
C SER A 144 8.02 -1.59 -6.75
N TYR A 145 6.73 -1.33 -6.50
CA TYR A 145 5.92 -0.35 -7.21
C TYR A 145 6.51 1.06 -7.11
N TRP A 146 6.77 1.53 -5.89
CA TRP A 146 7.31 2.87 -5.69
C TRP A 146 8.78 2.97 -6.08
N ASN A 147 9.57 1.88 -5.99
CA ASN A 147 10.91 1.89 -6.58
C ASN A 147 10.87 2.12 -8.10
N PHE A 148 9.96 1.45 -8.81
CA PHE A 148 9.75 1.69 -10.24
C PHE A 148 9.34 3.13 -10.53
N PHE A 149 8.35 3.67 -9.81
CA PHE A 149 7.86 5.03 -10.03
C PHE A 149 8.96 6.08 -9.75
N ASN A 150 9.73 5.90 -8.68
CA ASN A 150 10.86 6.76 -8.32
C ASN A 150 11.97 6.70 -9.37
N ALA A 151 12.33 5.51 -9.85
CA ALA A 151 13.31 5.35 -10.92
C ALA A 151 12.83 5.99 -12.23
N TRP A 152 11.52 5.90 -12.52
CA TRP A 152 10.94 6.55 -13.70
C TRP A 152 11.04 8.07 -13.61
N SER A 153 10.70 8.65 -12.46
CA SER A 153 10.88 10.08 -12.21
C SER A 153 12.34 10.52 -12.33
N GLN A 154 13.29 9.78 -11.73
CA GLN A 154 14.73 10.10 -11.85
C GLN A 154 15.21 10.11 -13.31
N ILE A 155 14.80 9.12 -14.09
CA ILE A 155 15.14 9.03 -15.51
C ILE A 155 14.49 10.18 -16.29
N PHE A 156 13.24 10.54 -15.99
CA PHE A 156 12.58 11.70 -16.61
C PHE A 156 13.37 12.99 -16.36
N GLN A 157 13.78 13.24 -15.10
CA GLN A 157 14.57 14.44 -14.75
C GLN A 157 15.93 14.49 -15.46
N ALA A 158 16.58 13.32 -15.62
CA ALA A 158 17.91 13.24 -16.22
C ALA A 158 17.92 13.52 -17.74
N GLN A 159 16.77 13.50 -18.41
CA GLN A 159 16.70 13.74 -19.87
C GLN A 159 17.10 15.15 -20.28
N ASP A 160 17.04 16.12 -19.37
CA ASP A 160 17.44 17.50 -19.64
C ASP A 160 18.97 17.68 -19.65
N HIS A 161 19.74 16.60 -19.44
CA HIS A 161 21.19 16.60 -19.39
C HIS A 161 21.82 15.70 -20.47
N ASP A 162 21.61 16.00 -21.77
CA ASP A 162 22.37 15.63 -23.00
C ASP A 162 23.16 14.29 -23.10
N GLY A 163 22.90 13.31 -22.25
CA GLY A 163 23.66 12.08 -22.12
C GLY A 163 23.10 11.00 -23.03
N ILE A 164 23.88 10.58 -24.04
CA ILE A 164 23.58 9.41 -24.86
C ILE A 164 23.85 8.14 -24.02
N GLY A 165 22.87 7.70 -23.23
CA GLY A 165 22.98 6.49 -22.42
C GLY A 165 21.76 6.24 -21.52
N VAL A 166 21.59 5.00 -21.05
CA VAL A 166 20.58 4.68 -20.03
C VAL A 166 21.03 5.33 -18.70
N PRO A 167 20.25 6.23 -18.09
CA PRO A 167 20.67 6.92 -16.88
C PRO A 167 20.93 5.96 -15.72
N ILE A 168 21.94 6.24 -14.91
CA ILE A 168 22.20 5.49 -13.68
C ILE A 168 21.15 5.90 -12.64
N ILE A 169 20.29 4.96 -12.28
CA ILE A 169 19.30 5.15 -11.21
C ILE A 169 19.88 4.80 -9.84
N SER A 170 19.45 5.51 -8.80
CA SER A 170 19.99 5.34 -7.44
C SER A 170 19.70 3.96 -6.84
N HIS A 171 18.53 3.40 -7.16
CA HIS A 171 18.03 2.14 -6.58
C HIS A 171 17.66 1.11 -7.67
N PRO A 172 18.66 0.55 -8.38
CA PRO A 172 18.39 -0.39 -9.47
C PRO A 172 17.73 -1.68 -8.96
N PRO A 173 16.68 -2.19 -9.64
CA PRO A 173 15.96 -3.37 -9.19
C PRO A 173 16.82 -4.63 -9.23
N ILE A 174 16.80 -5.40 -8.15
CA ILE A 174 17.43 -6.71 -8.06
C ILE A 174 16.43 -7.78 -8.48
N HIS A 175 16.66 -8.36 -9.66
CA HIS A 175 15.82 -9.42 -10.23
C HIS A 175 16.18 -10.83 -9.78
N LYS A 176 17.27 -10.99 -9.01
CA LYS A 176 17.68 -12.29 -8.48
C LYS A 176 16.60 -12.77 -7.52
N ARG A 177 15.88 -13.83 -7.91
CA ARG A 177 14.83 -14.44 -7.09
C ARG A 177 15.46 -15.13 -5.87
N TRP A 178 14.75 -15.05 -4.75
CA TRP A 178 15.11 -15.71 -3.50
C TRP A 178 14.14 -16.86 -3.27
N PHE A 179 14.66 -18.01 -2.85
CA PHE A 179 13.88 -19.20 -2.49
C PHE A 179 14.51 -19.84 -1.25
N PRO A 180 13.73 -20.51 -0.39
CA PRO A 180 14.29 -21.30 0.70
C PRO A 180 15.24 -22.38 0.15
N GLU A 181 16.27 -22.70 0.92
CA GLU A 181 17.21 -23.76 0.56
C GLU A 181 16.49 -25.10 0.36
N GLY A 182 16.87 -25.83 -0.69
CA GLY A 182 16.26 -27.10 -1.06
C GLY A 182 14.90 -27.02 -1.76
N CYS A 183 14.36 -25.81 -1.99
CA CYS A 183 13.11 -25.63 -2.74
C CYS A 183 13.36 -25.37 -4.23
N ASP A 184 12.56 -26.01 -5.09
CA ASP A 184 12.58 -25.74 -6.53
C ASP A 184 12.02 -24.32 -6.79
N PRO A 185 12.68 -23.50 -7.64
CA PRO A 185 12.12 -22.21 -8.06
C PRO A 185 10.78 -22.32 -8.78
N LEU A 186 10.44 -23.50 -9.33
CA LEU A 186 9.16 -23.79 -9.97
C LEU A 186 8.21 -24.44 -8.99
N ILE A 187 7.29 -23.63 -8.45
CA ILE A 187 6.22 -24.13 -7.59
C ILE A 187 5.10 -24.73 -8.45
N ASN A 188 4.84 -26.02 -8.24
CA ASN A 188 3.68 -26.69 -8.79
C ASN A 188 2.43 -26.27 -8.01
N LEU A 189 1.51 -25.57 -8.67
CA LEU A 189 0.25 -25.18 -8.06
C LEU A 189 -0.73 -26.37 -8.07
N PRO A 190 -1.53 -26.57 -7.01
CA PRO A 190 -2.44 -27.71 -6.89
C PRO A 190 -3.73 -27.55 -7.72
N PHE A 191 -3.61 -27.07 -8.97
CA PHE A 191 -4.73 -26.81 -9.87
C PHE A 191 -4.44 -27.41 -11.25
N LYS A 192 -5.49 -27.82 -11.96
CA LYS A 192 -5.41 -28.32 -13.34
C LYS A 192 -5.78 -27.24 -14.34
N HIS A 193 -6.69 -26.34 -13.95
CA HIS A 193 -7.19 -25.24 -14.76
C HIS A 193 -7.31 -23.95 -13.96
N HIS A 194 -7.27 -22.81 -14.64
CA HIS A 194 -7.33 -21.51 -13.95
C HIS A 194 -8.69 -21.22 -13.32
N ASP A 195 -9.78 -21.80 -13.85
CA ASP A 195 -11.13 -21.65 -13.30
C ASP A 195 -11.26 -22.17 -11.86
N GLU A 196 -10.35 -23.03 -11.42
CA GLU A 196 -10.34 -23.56 -10.05
C GLU A 196 -9.91 -22.50 -9.02
N PHE A 197 -9.18 -21.46 -9.44
CA PHE A 197 -8.64 -20.45 -8.53
C PHE A 197 -8.96 -19.01 -8.90
N ILE A 198 -9.26 -18.69 -10.16
CA ILE A 198 -9.64 -17.33 -10.56
C ILE A 198 -10.94 -16.96 -9.85
N SER A 199 -10.89 -15.84 -9.13
CA SER A 199 -12.05 -15.23 -8.50
C SER A 199 -12.03 -13.76 -8.84
N ARG A 200 -13.15 -13.25 -9.37
CA ARG A 200 -13.35 -11.84 -9.66
C ARG A 200 -14.24 -11.27 -8.58
N PHE A 201 -13.62 -10.64 -7.59
CA PHE A 201 -14.35 -9.98 -6.52
C PHE A 201 -14.91 -8.66 -7.01
N GLU A 202 -16.21 -8.46 -6.84
CA GLU A 202 -16.86 -7.17 -7.02
C GLU A 202 -17.17 -6.58 -5.65
N ALA A 203 -16.69 -5.36 -5.42
CA ALA A 203 -16.99 -4.65 -4.20
C ALA A 203 -18.49 -4.28 -4.16
N PRO A 204 -19.13 -4.30 -2.99
CA PRO A 204 -20.44 -3.68 -2.83
C PRO A 204 -20.34 -2.16 -3.06
N SER A 205 -21.46 -1.44 -3.00
CA SER A 205 -21.41 0.03 -2.99
C SER A 205 -20.60 0.51 -1.79
N LEU A 206 -19.52 1.25 -2.06
CA LEU A 206 -18.62 1.82 -1.06
C LEU A 206 -18.57 3.34 -1.19
N ARG A 207 -18.40 4.02 -0.06
CA ARG A 207 -17.88 5.40 0.00
C ARG A 207 -16.38 5.32 0.20
N GLU A 208 -15.64 6.05 -0.61
CA GLU A 208 -14.20 6.22 -0.51
C GLU A 208 -13.94 7.64 0.00
N ARG A 209 -13.32 7.79 1.17
CA ARG A 209 -13.08 9.10 1.76
C ARG A 209 -11.64 9.26 2.24
N MET A 210 -11.08 10.42 1.96
CA MET A 210 -9.76 10.83 2.42
C MET A 210 -9.87 11.48 3.79
N PHE A 211 -9.10 10.99 4.75
CA PHE A 211 -8.97 11.55 6.08
C PHE A 211 -7.52 11.94 6.34
N HIS A 212 -7.32 13.20 6.69
CA HIS A 212 -6.00 13.75 6.94
C HIS A 212 -5.67 13.72 8.44
N PHE A 213 -4.48 13.25 8.78
CA PHE A 213 -3.94 13.25 10.13
C PHE A 213 -2.62 14.02 10.13
N SER A 214 -2.62 15.19 10.77
CA SER A 214 -1.41 15.98 10.94
C SER A 214 -0.36 15.24 11.77
N ALA A 215 0.91 15.63 11.61
CA ALA A 215 2.01 15.09 12.41
C ALA A 215 1.76 15.27 13.93
N GLU A 216 1.16 16.39 14.33
CA GLU A 216 0.78 16.67 15.72
C GLU A 216 -0.28 15.69 16.24
N SER A 217 -1.35 15.47 15.46
CA SER A 217 -2.40 14.50 15.83
C SER A 217 -1.82 13.09 16.00
N ILE A 218 -0.98 12.66 15.06
CA ILE A 218 -0.33 11.35 15.11
C ILE A 218 0.59 11.22 16.32
N ALA A 219 1.36 12.27 16.64
CA ALA A 219 2.21 12.30 17.82
C ALA A 219 1.37 12.20 19.12
N LYS A 220 0.23 12.90 19.20
CA LYS A 220 -0.70 12.79 20.33
C LYS A 220 -1.27 11.38 20.48
N LEU A 221 -1.70 10.75 19.38
CA LEU A 221 -2.18 9.36 19.39
C LEU A 221 -1.09 8.39 19.88
N LYS A 222 0.14 8.52 19.36
CA LYS A 222 1.28 7.72 19.79
C LYS A 222 1.57 7.90 21.27
N ALA A 223 1.61 9.14 21.75
CA ALA A 223 1.88 9.45 23.16
C ALA A 223 0.80 8.86 24.08
N LYS A 224 -0.49 9.04 23.72
CA LYS A 224 -1.63 8.48 24.46
C LYS A 224 -1.54 6.96 24.57
N ALA A 225 -1.37 6.26 23.44
CA ALA A 225 -1.30 4.80 23.42
C ALA A 225 -0.15 4.23 24.27
N ASN A 226 1.02 4.88 24.22
CA ASN A 226 2.19 4.51 25.00
C ASN A 226 1.98 4.79 26.51
N ALA A 227 1.35 5.90 26.87
CA ALA A 227 1.02 6.24 28.25
C ALA A 227 0.03 5.24 28.88
N GLU A 228 -1.05 4.91 28.15
CA GLU A 228 -2.08 3.94 28.60
C GLU A 228 -1.51 2.53 28.85
N THR A 229 -0.41 2.18 28.17
CA THR A 229 0.24 0.86 28.30
C THR A 229 1.55 0.89 29.09
N ASN A 230 1.95 2.06 29.60
CA ASN A 230 3.22 2.28 30.29
C ASN A 230 4.42 1.73 29.50
N THR A 231 4.50 2.06 28.21
CA THR A 231 5.56 1.62 27.29
C THR A 231 6.02 2.76 26.39
N THR A 232 7.06 2.52 25.59
CA THR A 232 7.53 3.42 24.52
C THR A 232 7.60 2.73 23.16
N LYS A 233 7.18 1.45 23.11
CA LYS A 233 7.36 0.56 21.95
C LYS A 233 6.25 0.66 20.90
N ILE A 234 5.14 1.35 21.20
CA ILE A 234 4.04 1.50 20.25
C ILE A 234 4.42 2.58 19.24
N SER A 235 4.44 2.22 17.96
CA SER A 235 4.73 3.13 16.86
C SER A 235 3.53 4.03 16.52
N SER A 236 3.79 5.15 15.83
CA SER A 236 2.76 6.04 15.28
C SER A 236 1.75 5.29 14.41
N PHE A 237 2.23 4.39 13.55
CA PHE A 237 1.38 3.61 12.66
C PHE A 237 0.47 2.64 13.44
N GLN A 238 0.98 2.00 14.50
CA GLN A 238 0.18 1.12 15.36
C GLN A 238 -0.87 1.91 16.14
N ALA A 239 -0.53 3.08 16.69
CA ALA A 239 -1.50 3.93 17.38
C ALA A 239 -2.61 4.41 16.44
N LEU A 240 -2.27 4.90 15.25
CA LEU A 240 -3.26 5.31 14.25
C LEU A 240 -4.13 4.13 13.78
N SER A 241 -3.53 2.97 13.51
CA SER A 241 -4.25 1.76 13.10
C SER A 241 -5.20 1.24 14.19
N ALA A 242 -4.80 1.34 15.46
CA ALA A 242 -5.62 0.97 16.60
C ALA A 242 -6.85 1.88 16.72
N LEU A 243 -6.66 3.21 16.57
CA LEU A 243 -7.77 4.16 16.52
C LEU A 243 -8.76 3.79 15.41
N VAL A 244 -8.26 3.60 14.18
CA VAL A 244 -9.08 3.25 13.01
C VAL A 244 -9.83 1.94 13.23
N TRP A 245 -9.15 0.91 13.75
CA TRP A 245 -9.78 -0.39 14.03
C TRP A 245 -10.92 -0.27 15.06
N ARG A 246 -10.68 0.44 16.17
CA ARG A 246 -11.69 0.69 17.21
C ARG A 246 -12.88 1.45 16.65
N CYS A 247 -12.64 2.57 15.96
CA CYS A 247 -13.71 3.45 15.48
C CYS A 247 -14.54 2.80 14.37
N ILE A 248 -13.93 2.08 13.42
CA ILE A 248 -14.68 1.32 12.40
C ILE A 248 -15.50 0.21 13.06
N THR A 249 -14.94 -0.49 14.06
CA THR A 249 -15.68 -1.52 14.80
C THR A 249 -16.89 -0.93 15.53
N ARG A 250 -16.72 0.24 16.14
CA ARG A 250 -17.80 0.99 16.80
C ARG A 250 -18.88 1.41 15.80
N ALA A 251 -18.48 1.98 14.67
CA ALA A 251 -19.36 2.41 13.58
C ALA A 251 -20.18 1.25 12.99
N ARG A 252 -19.61 0.05 12.96
CA ARG A 252 -20.28 -1.20 12.52
C ARG A 252 -21.37 -1.69 13.47
N ARG A 253 -21.39 -1.25 14.73
CA ARG A 253 -22.36 -1.68 15.78
C ARG A 253 -22.51 -3.20 15.86
N LEU A 254 -21.37 -3.89 15.86
CA LEU A 254 -21.35 -5.35 15.86
C LEU A 254 -21.89 -5.92 17.18
N PRO A 255 -22.44 -7.16 17.16
CA PRO A 255 -22.73 -7.89 18.39
C PRO A 255 -21.49 -7.98 19.28
N TYR A 256 -21.69 -7.90 20.59
CA TYR A 256 -20.60 -7.84 21.58
C TYR A 256 -19.56 -8.96 21.42
N ASN A 257 -20.02 -10.19 21.13
CA ASN A 257 -19.20 -11.38 20.94
C ASN A 257 -18.66 -11.56 19.50
N GLN A 258 -19.03 -10.68 18.56
CA GLN A 258 -18.58 -10.77 17.18
C GLN A 258 -17.07 -10.53 17.10
N ARG A 259 -16.34 -11.46 16.50
CA ARG A 259 -14.91 -11.32 16.28
C ARG A 259 -14.65 -10.26 15.20
N THR A 260 -13.65 -9.41 15.44
CA THR A 260 -13.08 -8.46 14.49
C THR A 260 -11.55 -8.61 14.47
N SER A 261 -10.92 -8.18 13.37
CA SER A 261 -9.47 -8.20 13.22
C SER A 261 -8.94 -6.92 12.56
N CYS A 262 -7.69 -6.60 12.86
CA CYS A 262 -6.92 -5.59 12.15
C CYS A 262 -5.74 -6.28 11.46
N LYS A 263 -5.60 -6.09 10.15
CA LYS A 263 -4.59 -6.74 9.32
C LYS A 263 -3.67 -5.70 8.68
N PHE A 264 -2.37 -6.02 8.60
CA PHE A 264 -1.35 -5.16 8.01
C PHE A 264 -0.71 -5.82 6.79
N ALA A 265 -0.46 -5.03 5.75
CA ALA A 265 0.49 -5.35 4.70
C ALA A 265 1.93 -5.17 5.22
N THR A 266 2.61 -6.26 5.59
CA THR A 266 3.95 -6.20 6.21
C THR A 266 5.04 -6.51 5.19
N ASN A 267 5.98 -5.58 5.01
CA ASN A 267 7.20 -5.80 4.22
C ASN A 267 8.15 -6.75 5.00
N ASN A 268 8.51 -7.87 4.37
CA ASN A 268 9.33 -8.90 4.99
C ASN A 268 10.82 -8.76 4.65
N ARG A 269 11.22 -7.85 3.75
CA ARG A 269 12.62 -7.76 3.26
C ARG A 269 13.65 -7.70 4.39
N THR A 270 13.46 -6.79 5.35
CA THR A 270 14.36 -6.63 6.50
C THR A 270 14.18 -7.68 7.59
N ARG A 271 13.12 -8.49 7.50
CA ARG A 271 12.80 -9.53 8.49
C ARG A 271 13.41 -10.88 8.11
N MET A 272 13.70 -11.10 6.83
CA MET A 272 14.37 -12.33 6.36
C MET A 272 15.77 -12.45 6.97
N GLU A 273 16.24 -13.70 7.11
CA GLU A 273 17.61 -13.99 7.53
C GLU A 273 18.30 -14.86 6.46
N PRO A 274 19.30 -14.34 5.73
CA PRO A 274 19.75 -12.95 5.74
C PRO A 274 18.69 -11.99 5.14
N PRO A 275 18.73 -10.69 5.48
CA PRO A 275 17.81 -9.70 4.94
C PRO A 275 17.85 -9.63 3.42
N LEU A 276 16.68 -9.46 2.79
CA LEU A 276 16.60 -9.10 1.37
C LEU A 276 16.91 -7.62 1.22
N ALA A 277 17.66 -7.28 0.17
CA ALA A 277 17.89 -5.89 -0.22
C ALA A 277 16.55 -5.16 -0.46
N GLN A 278 16.50 -3.86 -0.17
CA GLN A 278 15.30 -3.05 -0.42
C GLN A 278 14.95 -3.03 -1.91
N GLU A 279 15.96 -3.07 -2.75
CA GLU A 279 15.90 -3.12 -4.20
C GLU A 279 15.41 -4.45 -4.75
N TYR A 280 15.17 -5.47 -3.91
CA TYR A 280 14.55 -6.73 -4.34
C TYR A 280 13.22 -6.45 -5.05
N PHE A 281 13.19 -6.72 -6.35
CA PHE A 281 12.04 -6.49 -7.20
C PHE A 281 11.13 -7.71 -7.23
N GLY A 282 9.97 -7.60 -6.61
CA GLY A 282 9.06 -8.72 -6.42
C GLY A 282 8.15 -8.53 -5.22
N ASN A 283 7.46 -9.59 -4.86
CA ASN A 283 6.68 -9.65 -3.63
C ASN A 283 7.54 -10.19 -2.48
N SER A 284 7.68 -9.41 -1.42
CA SER A 284 8.17 -9.86 -0.12
C SER A 284 7.30 -9.23 0.96
N ILE A 285 6.05 -9.70 0.99
CA ILE A 285 4.96 -9.11 1.75
C ILE A 285 4.06 -10.21 2.31
N HIS A 286 3.49 -9.96 3.50
CA HIS A 286 2.50 -10.83 4.15
C HIS A 286 1.39 -9.97 4.74
N ALA A 287 0.12 -10.34 4.53
CA ALA A 287 -1.01 -9.81 5.29
C ALA A 287 -1.02 -10.39 6.71
N LEU A 288 -0.30 -9.72 7.60
CA LEU A 288 -0.23 -10.08 9.01
C LEU A 288 -1.59 -9.80 9.68
N CYS A 289 -2.17 -10.79 10.35
CA CYS A 289 -3.28 -10.55 11.28
C CYS A 289 -2.72 -9.90 12.55
N ALA A 290 -2.60 -8.58 12.54
CA ALA A 290 -1.94 -7.81 13.59
C ALA A 290 -2.75 -7.77 14.90
N GLY A 291 -4.07 -7.91 14.83
CA GLY A 291 -4.91 -7.94 16.02
C GLY A 291 -6.17 -8.78 15.80
N THR A 292 -6.62 -9.47 16.84
CA THR A 292 -7.93 -10.13 16.90
C THR A 292 -8.51 -9.93 18.28
N ALA A 293 -9.80 -9.58 18.33
CA ALA A 293 -10.58 -9.42 19.54
C ALA A 293 -12.07 -9.60 19.21
N THR A 294 -12.90 -9.78 20.22
CA THR A 294 -14.34 -9.52 20.07
C THR A 294 -14.60 -8.01 20.02
N SER A 295 -15.73 -7.60 19.42
CA SER A 295 -16.15 -6.19 19.37
C SER A 295 -16.27 -5.61 20.78
N GLY A 296 -16.79 -6.38 21.72
CA GLY A 296 -16.89 -6.00 23.13
C GLY A 296 -15.53 -5.72 23.75
N GLU A 297 -14.63 -6.71 23.73
CA GLU A 297 -13.27 -6.56 24.27
C GLU A 297 -12.53 -5.36 23.66
N LEU A 298 -12.64 -5.16 22.34
CA LEU A 298 -11.97 -4.05 21.68
C LEU A 298 -12.50 -2.69 22.13
N LEU A 299 -13.81 -2.55 22.28
CA LEU A 299 -14.45 -1.27 22.58
C LEU A 299 -14.48 -0.93 24.08
N GLU A 300 -14.43 -1.93 24.97
CA GLU A 300 -14.35 -1.73 26.43
C GLU A 300 -12.95 -1.35 26.91
N ASN A 301 -11.91 -1.74 26.18
CA ASN A 301 -10.53 -1.34 26.50
C ASN A 301 -10.18 0.01 25.86
N ASP A 302 -8.99 0.54 26.13
CA ASP A 302 -8.50 1.82 25.62
C ASP A 302 -7.66 1.71 24.32
N LEU A 303 -7.20 2.86 23.81
CA LEU A 303 -6.42 2.93 22.58
C LEU A 303 -5.10 2.17 22.72
N GLY A 304 -4.43 2.34 23.86
CA GLY A 304 -3.19 1.69 24.23
C GLY A 304 -3.31 0.17 24.18
N TRP A 305 -4.34 -0.41 24.77
CA TRP A 305 -4.58 -1.85 24.74
C TRP A 305 -4.71 -2.39 23.31
N ALA A 306 -5.50 -1.70 22.47
CA ALA A 306 -5.67 -2.08 21.07
C ALA A 306 -4.34 -1.96 20.30
N ALA A 307 -3.61 -0.87 20.49
CA ALA A 307 -2.31 -0.65 19.87
C ALA A 307 -1.24 -1.64 20.36
N TRP A 308 -1.29 -2.07 21.62
CA TRP A 308 -0.41 -3.08 22.18
C TRP A 308 -0.63 -4.44 21.54
N LYS A 309 -1.88 -4.83 21.27
CA LYS A 309 -2.16 -6.05 20.50
C LYS A 309 -1.48 -6.02 19.13
N LEU A 310 -1.59 -4.89 18.42
CA LEU A 310 -0.93 -4.69 17.13
C LEU A 310 0.60 -4.74 17.27
N HIS A 311 1.14 -4.16 18.35
CA HIS A 311 2.57 -4.21 18.66
C HIS A 311 3.08 -5.64 18.84
N VAL A 312 2.43 -6.43 19.68
CA VAL A 312 2.83 -7.82 19.96
C VAL A 312 2.86 -8.66 18.67
N ALA A 313 1.85 -8.54 17.82
CA ALA A 313 1.84 -9.28 16.56
C ALA A 313 2.96 -8.85 15.60
N VAL A 314 3.24 -7.54 15.49
CA VAL A 314 4.33 -7.02 14.65
C VAL A 314 5.70 -7.42 15.18
N ALA A 315 5.89 -7.42 16.50
CA ALA A 315 7.13 -7.84 17.15
C ALA A 315 7.39 -9.35 16.96
N ASN A 316 6.34 -10.17 17.02
CA ASN A 316 6.44 -11.63 16.83
C ASN A 316 6.61 -12.04 15.36
N HIS A 317 6.35 -11.16 14.39
CA HIS A 317 6.47 -11.44 12.95
C HIS A 317 7.92 -11.41 12.46
N ASN A 318 8.84 -12.07 13.14
CA ASN A 318 10.27 -12.08 12.81
C ASN A 318 10.61 -13.01 11.61
N GLY A 319 11.89 -13.13 11.27
CA GLY A 319 12.33 -13.96 10.14
C GLY A 319 11.94 -15.43 10.24
N GLU A 320 11.99 -16.01 11.44
CA GLU A 320 11.53 -17.38 11.68
C GLU A 320 10.04 -17.52 11.37
N ALA A 321 9.20 -16.60 11.85
CA ALA A 321 7.77 -16.60 11.58
C ALA A 321 7.45 -16.45 10.07
N VAL A 322 8.22 -15.62 9.36
CA VAL A 322 8.09 -15.47 7.90
C VAL A 322 8.48 -16.76 7.18
N LEU A 323 9.61 -17.36 7.54
CA LEU A 323 10.07 -18.62 6.94
C LEU A 323 9.11 -19.76 7.21
N GLN A 324 8.57 -19.86 8.43
CA GLN A 324 7.58 -20.86 8.80
C GLN A 324 6.31 -20.70 7.97
N SER A 325 5.81 -19.47 7.84
CA SER A 325 4.67 -19.15 6.99
C SER A 325 4.89 -19.53 5.52
N LEU A 326 6.12 -19.37 5.02
CA LEU A 326 6.47 -19.75 3.65
C LEU A 326 6.50 -21.26 3.47
N LYS A 327 7.05 -22.01 4.44
CA LYS A 327 7.06 -23.48 4.43
C LYS A 327 5.64 -24.02 4.41
N GLU A 328 4.77 -23.52 5.28
CA GLU A 328 3.34 -23.90 5.31
C GLU A 328 2.65 -23.63 3.97
N TRP A 329 2.93 -22.49 3.34
CA TRP A 329 2.40 -22.19 2.02
C TRP A 329 2.96 -23.10 0.93
N LEU A 330 4.25 -23.46 0.99
CA LEU A 330 4.87 -24.37 0.01
C LEU A 330 4.31 -25.79 0.11
N GLU A 331 3.98 -26.25 1.31
CA GLU A 331 3.31 -27.54 1.54
C GLU A 331 1.87 -27.56 1.00
N CYS A 332 1.17 -26.42 1.06
CA CYS A 332 -0.20 -26.28 0.56
C CYS A 332 -0.39 -24.94 -0.18
N PRO A 333 0.06 -24.82 -1.44
CA PRO A 333 0.00 -23.55 -2.17
C PRO A 333 -1.44 -23.12 -2.39
N LEU A 334 -1.77 -21.94 -1.88
CA LEU A 334 -3.10 -21.36 -1.98
C LEU A 334 -3.09 -20.04 -2.75
N ILE A 335 -4.11 -19.86 -3.59
CA ILE A 335 -4.31 -18.61 -4.32
C ILE A 335 -5.16 -17.69 -3.47
N TYR A 336 -4.56 -16.54 -3.16
CA TYR A 336 -5.24 -15.46 -2.47
C TYR A 336 -6.48 -14.99 -3.26
N GLN A 337 -7.64 -14.99 -2.59
CA GLN A 337 -8.91 -14.49 -3.10
C GLN A 337 -9.48 -13.46 -2.12
N LEU A 338 -9.70 -12.23 -2.58
CA LEU A 338 -10.02 -11.08 -1.73
C LEU A 338 -11.24 -11.33 -0.83
N GLY A 339 -12.36 -11.75 -1.44
CA GLY A 339 -13.63 -11.95 -0.74
C GLY A 339 -13.67 -13.15 0.22
N ARG A 340 -12.68 -14.05 0.18
CA ARG A 340 -12.54 -15.13 1.17
C ARG A 340 -11.58 -14.75 2.31
N TYR A 341 -10.64 -13.85 2.02
CA TYR A 341 -9.52 -13.59 2.90
C TYR A 341 -9.79 -12.46 3.90
N PHE A 342 -10.53 -11.44 3.46
CA PHE A 342 -10.97 -10.37 4.33
C PHE A 342 -12.41 -10.62 4.70
N ASP A 343 -12.62 -11.06 5.94
CA ASP A 343 -13.96 -11.16 6.50
C ASP A 343 -14.59 -9.77 6.59
N PRO A 344 -15.94 -9.66 6.58
CA PRO A 344 -16.64 -8.37 6.62
C PRO A 344 -16.34 -7.51 7.86
N TYR A 345 -15.74 -8.07 8.90
CA TYR A 345 -15.43 -7.40 10.17
C TYR A 345 -13.94 -7.07 10.32
N CYS A 346 -13.14 -7.33 9.28
CA CYS A 346 -11.74 -6.98 9.20
C CYS A 346 -11.56 -5.48 8.91
N VAL A 347 -10.48 -4.90 9.42
CA VAL A 347 -9.90 -3.64 8.94
C VAL A 347 -8.52 -3.97 8.37
N MET A 348 -8.31 -3.70 7.08
CA MET A 348 -7.06 -4.00 6.39
C MET A 348 -6.30 -2.71 6.08
N MET A 349 -5.20 -2.49 6.79
CA MET A 349 -4.24 -1.43 6.51
C MET A 349 -3.29 -1.85 5.38
N GLY A 350 -3.44 -1.22 4.22
CA GLY A 350 -2.56 -1.39 3.07
C GLY A 350 -1.71 -0.14 2.80
N SER A 351 -0.73 -0.28 1.91
CA SER A 351 0.26 0.77 1.60
C SER A 351 1.08 1.17 2.84
N SER A 352 1.93 2.19 2.71
CA SER A 352 2.77 2.70 3.78
C SER A 352 3.02 4.19 3.55
N PRO A 353 2.93 5.03 4.59
CA PRO A 353 3.25 6.44 4.49
C PRO A 353 4.76 6.68 4.32
N ARG A 354 5.59 5.64 4.48
CA ARG A 354 7.05 5.70 4.29
C ARG A 354 7.48 5.63 2.84
N PHE A 355 6.57 5.30 1.91
CA PHE A 355 6.93 5.32 0.50
C PHE A 355 7.15 6.76 0.04
N ASN A 356 8.21 6.99 -0.73
CA ASN A 356 8.47 8.28 -1.35
C ASN A 356 7.51 8.52 -2.51
N MET A 357 6.27 8.94 -2.22
CA MET A 357 5.26 9.17 -3.25
C MET A 357 5.36 10.57 -3.85
N TYR A 358 5.54 11.58 -3.01
CA TYR A 358 5.60 12.98 -3.43
C TYR A 358 6.98 13.47 -3.87
N GLY A 359 8.03 12.67 -3.72
CA GLY A 359 9.34 12.97 -4.31
C GLY A 359 9.43 12.65 -5.81
N ASN A 360 8.35 12.15 -6.41
CA ASN A 360 8.26 11.91 -7.84
C ASN A 360 7.86 13.21 -8.56
N GLU A 361 8.63 13.56 -9.57
CA GLU A 361 8.54 14.78 -10.36
C GLU A 361 8.64 14.43 -11.86
N PHE A 362 7.75 15.02 -12.70
CA PHE A 362 7.73 14.87 -14.16
C PHE A 362 7.57 16.22 -14.93
N GLY A 363 8.34 17.23 -14.56
CA GLY A 363 8.40 18.57 -15.16
C GLY A 363 7.29 19.54 -14.73
N MET A 364 6.52 19.21 -13.69
CA MET A 364 5.31 19.92 -13.24
C MET A 364 5.35 20.36 -11.77
N GLY A 365 6.51 20.24 -11.13
CA GLY A 365 6.70 20.33 -9.69
C GLY A 365 6.20 19.10 -8.93
N LYS A 366 6.15 19.25 -7.61
CA LYS A 366 5.67 18.24 -6.67
C LYS A 366 4.20 17.88 -6.95
N ALA A 367 3.89 16.59 -6.98
CA ALA A 367 2.50 16.12 -7.05
C ALA A 367 1.67 16.66 -5.88
N ILE A 368 0.43 17.08 -6.14
CA ILE A 368 -0.46 17.67 -5.13
C ILE A 368 -1.29 16.62 -4.38
N ALA A 369 -1.45 15.43 -4.96
CA ALA A 369 -2.11 14.30 -4.30
C ALA A 369 -1.74 12.95 -4.89
N VAL A 370 -1.88 11.93 -4.05
CA VAL A 370 -1.94 10.52 -4.45
C VAL A 370 -3.41 10.08 -4.47
N ARG A 371 -3.79 9.31 -5.50
CA ARG A 371 -5.08 8.61 -5.58
C ARG A 371 -4.89 7.16 -5.95
N SER A 372 -5.91 6.35 -5.67
CA SER A 372 -5.96 4.96 -6.14
C SER A 372 -7.19 4.70 -6.98
N GLY A 373 -7.08 3.71 -7.88
CA GLY A 373 -8.16 3.31 -8.76
C GLY A 373 -9.16 2.36 -8.10
N TYR A 374 -9.97 1.72 -8.94
CA TYR A 374 -11.03 0.77 -8.54
C TYR A 374 -10.47 -0.49 -7.85
N ALA A 375 -9.25 -0.87 -8.16
CA ALA A 375 -8.66 -2.11 -7.69
C ALA A 375 -8.47 -2.17 -6.16
N ASN A 376 -8.63 -3.39 -5.60
CA ASN A 376 -8.34 -3.70 -4.19
C ASN A 376 -9.18 -2.91 -3.17
N LYS A 377 -10.44 -2.58 -3.53
CA LYS A 377 -11.44 -1.91 -2.68
C LYS A 377 -12.43 -2.93 -2.10
N PHE A 378 -12.74 -2.81 -0.81
CA PHE A 378 -13.72 -3.60 -0.07
C PHE A 378 -14.05 -2.90 1.26
N ASP A 379 -15.14 -3.28 1.92
CA ASP A 379 -15.52 -2.69 3.22
C ASP A 379 -14.44 -2.98 4.28
N GLY A 380 -13.91 -1.93 4.91
CA GLY A 380 -12.83 -2.01 5.89
C GLY A 380 -11.44 -1.93 5.28
N LYS A 381 -11.31 -1.68 3.97
CA LYS A 381 -10.02 -1.35 3.36
C LYS A 381 -9.60 0.06 3.75
N VAL A 382 -8.37 0.18 4.25
CA VAL A 382 -7.74 1.46 4.58
C VAL A 382 -6.39 1.53 3.87
N THR A 383 -6.19 2.54 3.02
CA THR A 383 -4.91 2.77 2.35
C THR A 383 -4.21 3.97 2.98
N SER A 384 -2.95 3.79 3.40
CA SER A 384 -2.15 4.86 3.98
C SER A 384 -1.18 5.49 2.98
N TYR A 385 -1.13 6.82 2.98
CA TYR A 385 -0.23 7.66 2.19
C TYR A 385 0.51 8.63 3.13
N PRO A 386 1.73 9.08 2.78
CA PRO A 386 2.28 10.27 3.44
C PRO A 386 1.31 11.44 3.23
N GLY A 387 1.21 12.35 4.21
CA GLY A 387 0.55 13.64 3.97
C GLY A 387 1.37 14.48 3.00
N HIS A 388 0.71 15.31 2.19
CA HIS A 388 1.37 16.14 1.18
C HIS A 388 2.43 17.07 1.79
N GLU A 389 2.18 17.62 2.98
CA GLU A 389 3.11 18.51 3.68
C GLU A 389 4.34 17.79 4.25
N GLY A 390 4.30 16.46 4.37
CA GLY A 390 5.39 15.68 4.96
C GLY A 390 5.44 15.79 6.50
N GLY A 391 6.64 15.63 7.07
CA GLY A 391 6.84 15.78 8.52
C GLY A 391 6.19 14.70 9.39
N GLY A 392 5.80 13.56 8.80
CA GLY A 392 5.13 12.47 9.51
C GLY A 392 3.60 12.55 9.54
N SER A 393 3.00 13.52 8.82
CA SER A 393 1.57 13.52 8.50
C SER A 393 1.18 12.31 7.65
N VAL A 394 -0.08 11.89 7.75
CA VAL A 394 -0.61 10.71 7.05
C VAL A 394 -2.00 11.03 6.50
N ASP A 395 -2.21 10.69 5.23
CA ASP A 395 -3.54 10.64 4.64
C ASP A 395 -4.02 9.18 4.59
N LEU A 396 -5.24 8.93 5.06
CA LEU A 396 -5.91 7.65 4.97
C LEU A 396 -7.07 7.72 3.98
N GLU A 397 -7.03 6.87 2.97
CA GLU A 397 -8.21 6.57 2.15
C GLU A 397 -8.96 5.40 2.79
N VAL A 398 -10.16 5.67 3.30
CA VAL A 398 -11.00 4.69 3.98
C VAL A 398 -12.15 4.30 3.06
N CYS A 399 -12.34 3.00 2.85
CA CYS A 399 -13.41 2.44 2.03
C CYS A 399 -14.39 1.68 2.92
N LEU A 400 -15.62 2.17 3.01
CA LEU A 400 -16.68 1.57 3.85
C LEU A 400 -18.02 1.64 3.13
N SER A 401 -18.94 0.75 3.47
CA SER A 401 -20.33 0.90 3.05
C SER A 401 -20.91 2.24 3.53
N PRO A 402 -21.87 2.84 2.80
CA PRO A 402 -22.34 4.19 3.07
C PRO A 402 -22.80 4.45 4.52
N CYS A 403 -23.52 3.50 5.10
CA CYS A 403 -24.02 3.59 6.47
C CYS A 403 -22.90 3.53 7.51
N ILE A 404 -21.88 2.68 7.31
CA ILE A 404 -20.73 2.59 8.22
C ILE A 404 -19.86 3.84 8.10
N MET A 405 -19.62 4.34 6.88
CA MET A 405 -18.89 5.60 6.69
C MET A 405 -19.58 6.74 7.45
N THR A 406 -20.88 6.91 7.26
CA THR A 406 -21.66 7.97 7.95
C THR A 406 -21.55 7.86 9.48
N ALA A 407 -21.57 6.62 10.01
CA ALA A 407 -21.39 6.39 11.44
C ALA A 407 -19.96 6.72 11.91
N LEU A 408 -18.93 6.42 11.12
CA LEU A 408 -17.54 6.78 11.41
C LEU A 408 -17.34 8.31 11.40
N GLU A 409 -18.00 9.01 10.47
CA GLU A 409 -17.97 10.47 10.39
C GLU A 409 -18.64 11.16 11.59
N SER A 410 -19.45 10.42 12.34
CA SER A 410 -20.09 10.86 13.57
C SER A 410 -19.37 10.37 14.84
N ASP A 411 -18.27 9.61 14.68
CA ASP A 411 -17.49 9.08 15.79
C ASP A 411 -16.54 10.17 16.31
N GLN A 412 -16.81 10.66 17.53
CA GLN A 412 -16.06 11.77 18.10
C GLN A 412 -14.58 11.44 18.32
N GLU A 413 -14.25 10.22 18.76
CA GLU A 413 -12.86 9.81 18.97
C GLU A 413 -12.08 9.82 17.65
N PHE A 414 -12.74 9.41 16.56
CA PHE A 414 -12.14 9.44 15.23
C PHE A 414 -11.98 10.87 14.71
N ILE A 415 -13.04 11.67 14.73
CA ILE A 415 -13.04 13.02 14.16
C ILE A 415 -12.15 13.99 14.94
N ASP A 416 -12.02 13.84 16.27
CA ASP A 416 -11.09 14.65 17.07
C ASP A 416 -9.61 14.43 16.68
N ALA A 417 -9.29 13.25 16.13
CA ALA A 417 -7.96 12.94 15.61
C ALA A 417 -7.78 13.39 14.15
N VAL A 418 -8.86 13.52 13.38
CA VAL A 418 -8.80 14.01 12.00
C VAL A 418 -8.49 15.51 12.01
N SER A 419 -7.47 15.88 11.25
CA SER A 419 -7.07 17.28 11.06
C SER A 419 -7.83 17.88 9.89
N VAL A 420 -8.24 19.14 10.00
CA VAL A 420 -8.88 19.86 8.88
C VAL A 420 -7.82 20.09 7.81
N SER A 421 -7.78 19.22 6.80
CA SER A 421 -7.05 19.50 5.57
C SER A 421 -7.92 20.41 4.72
N ASN A 422 -7.39 21.58 4.38
CA ASN A 422 -7.96 22.37 3.30
C ASN A 422 -7.04 22.19 2.09
N PRO A 423 -7.30 21.20 1.20
CA PRO A 423 -6.44 20.93 0.06
C PRO A 423 -6.26 22.19 -0.81
N LEU A 424 -7.24 23.09 -0.81
CA LEU A 424 -7.22 24.36 -1.53
C LEU A 424 -6.43 25.48 -0.82
N THR A 425 -6.19 25.46 0.50
CA THR A 425 -5.38 26.53 1.14
C THR A 425 -3.88 26.36 0.91
N TRP A 426 -3.42 25.16 0.54
CA TRP A 426 -2.06 24.97 0.03
C TRP A 426 -1.82 25.74 -1.27
N HIS A 427 -2.88 26.14 -1.98
CA HIS A 427 -2.79 26.89 -3.24
C HIS A 427 -2.45 28.38 -3.01
N ASN A 428 -2.65 28.91 -1.80
CA ASN A 428 -2.42 30.33 -1.48
C ASN A 428 -1.15 30.61 -0.67
N ARG A 429 -0.34 29.60 -0.31
CA ARG A 429 0.92 29.81 0.44
C ARG A 429 2.15 30.08 -0.45
N LEU A 430 1.94 30.48 -1.70
CA LEU A 430 2.98 30.98 -2.60
C LEU A 430 2.68 32.43 -3.04
N CYS A 431 2.32 33.31 -2.10
CA CYS A 431 2.51 34.77 -2.17
C CYS A 431 2.03 35.44 -0.86
N PRO A 432 2.91 35.85 0.07
CA PRO A 432 2.50 36.69 1.19
C PRO A 432 2.64 38.15 0.79
N CYS A 433 1.69 38.69 0.03
CA CYS A 433 1.60 40.14 -0.19
C CYS A 433 0.13 40.56 -0.33
N PHE A 434 -0.31 41.35 0.66
CA PHE A 434 -1.55 42.14 0.71
C PHE A 434 -2.88 41.38 0.82
N PHE A 435 -3.38 41.25 2.05
CA PHE A 435 -4.72 41.75 2.36
C PHE A 435 -4.71 42.35 3.76
N SER A 436 -4.54 43.68 3.82
CA SER A 436 -4.91 44.48 4.96
C SER A 436 -5.87 45.57 4.51
N SER A 437 -7.06 45.51 5.10
CA SER A 437 -7.93 46.63 5.46
C SER A 437 -9.00 47.15 4.45
N ARG A 438 -10.22 47.14 5.01
CA ARG A 438 -11.31 48.14 4.96
C ARG A 438 -12.29 48.15 3.78
N PHE A 439 -13.48 47.64 4.12
CA PHE A 439 -14.78 48.16 3.69
C PHE A 439 -14.85 49.69 3.69
N THR A 440 -15.40 50.28 2.63
CA THR A 440 -16.46 51.31 2.72
C THR A 440 -17.27 51.38 1.42
N ASN A 441 -18.58 51.57 1.57
CA ASN A 441 -19.62 51.72 0.55
C ASN A 441 -19.38 52.86 -0.44
N LYS A 442 -19.80 52.67 -1.71
CA LYS A 442 -20.60 53.63 -2.51
C LYS A 442 -21.05 53.00 -3.85
N THR A 443 -22.34 53.07 -4.13
CA THR A 443 -23.01 52.85 -5.44
C THR A 443 -23.30 54.22 -6.12
N PRO A 444 -23.94 54.30 -7.31
CA PRO A 444 -23.39 54.02 -8.65
C PRO A 444 -23.53 55.22 -9.61
N HIS A 445 -22.84 55.26 -10.76
CA HIS A 445 -23.17 56.17 -11.86
C HIS A 445 -23.06 55.51 -13.25
N LEU A 446 -24.00 55.91 -14.10
CA LEU A 446 -24.35 55.42 -15.44
C LEU A 446 -23.42 55.96 -16.56
N LEU A 447 -23.01 55.06 -17.47
CA LEU A 447 -22.88 55.09 -18.97
C LEU A 447 -22.44 56.38 -19.71
N PRO A 448 -21.70 56.31 -20.86
CA PRO A 448 -22.15 55.62 -22.10
C PRO A 448 -21.05 54.93 -22.98
N PRO A 449 -21.43 54.22 -24.08
CA PRO A 449 -20.54 53.57 -25.07
C PRO A 449 -20.48 54.41 -26.40
N PRO A 450 -20.03 53.91 -27.59
CA PRO A 450 -19.10 52.84 -28.01
C PRO A 450 -18.00 53.40 -28.98
N LEU A 451 -17.15 52.55 -29.60
CA LEU A 451 -16.72 52.72 -31.01
C LEU A 451 -16.04 51.45 -31.58
N HIS A 452 -16.57 50.99 -32.71
CA HIS A 452 -16.12 49.87 -33.56
C HIS A 452 -14.98 50.27 -34.51
N LEU A 453 -14.03 49.36 -34.77
CA LEU A 453 -13.20 49.34 -36.01
C LEU A 453 -12.92 47.89 -36.47
N PRO A 454 -12.69 47.66 -37.79
CA PRO A 454 -12.86 46.37 -38.49
C PRO A 454 -11.56 45.56 -38.69
N PRO A 455 -11.64 44.28 -39.17
CA PRO A 455 -10.46 43.44 -39.38
C PRO A 455 -9.81 43.63 -40.77
N PRO A 456 -8.50 43.31 -40.93
CA PRO A 456 -7.83 43.36 -42.22
C PRO A 456 -8.00 42.05 -43.05
N PRO A 457 -7.77 42.11 -44.38
CA PRO A 457 -8.27 41.12 -45.32
C PRO A 457 -7.32 39.95 -45.62
N LEU A 458 -7.93 38.84 -46.07
CA LEU A 458 -7.31 37.70 -46.72
C LEU A 458 -6.84 38.08 -48.14
N GLN A 459 -5.60 37.70 -48.48
CA GLN A 459 -5.14 37.57 -49.85
C GLN A 459 -4.55 36.17 -50.04
N GLY A 460 -5.23 35.35 -50.84
CA GLY A 460 -4.64 34.20 -51.49
C GLY A 460 -4.00 34.64 -52.81
N CYS A 461 -2.89 34.01 -53.17
CA CYS A 461 -2.50 33.87 -54.57
C CYS A 461 -1.80 32.52 -54.80
N HIS A 462 -2.23 31.94 -55.90
CA HIS A 462 -2.02 30.63 -56.46
C HIS A 462 -0.65 30.47 -57.18
N HIS A 463 -0.31 29.21 -57.50
CA HIS A 463 0.70 28.70 -58.48
C HIS A 463 2.15 28.60 -57.95
N GLN A 464 2.95 27.55 -58.22
CA GLN A 464 2.96 26.62 -59.35
C GLN A 464 3.79 25.36 -59.02
N CYS A 465 3.40 24.21 -59.58
CA CYS A 465 4.15 22.95 -59.57
C CYS A 465 5.43 23.03 -60.42
N HIS A 466 6.52 22.39 -59.97
CA HIS A 466 7.54 21.82 -60.86
C HIS A 466 8.08 20.48 -60.32
N HIS A 467 8.23 19.56 -61.26
CA HIS A 467 8.60 18.16 -61.12
C HIS A 467 10.11 17.90 -60.83
N ARG A 468 10.35 16.70 -60.26
CA ARG A 468 11.43 15.72 -60.58
C ARG A 468 12.82 15.88 -59.91
N ARG A 469 13.19 14.94 -59.03
CA ARG A 469 13.92 13.67 -59.35
C ARG A 469 14.26 12.83 -58.10
N HIS A 470 14.20 11.52 -58.32
CA HIS A 470 14.62 10.42 -57.47
C HIS A 470 16.08 10.49 -56.97
N ARG A 471 16.32 10.05 -55.73
CA ARG A 471 17.45 9.17 -55.34
C ARG A 471 17.02 8.22 -54.20
N THR A 472 17.22 6.93 -54.43
CA THR A 472 17.09 5.82 -53.48
C THR A 472 18.32 5.73 -52.55
N PRO A 473 18.22 5.03 -51.40
CA PRO A 473 19.18 5.12 -50.29
C PRO A 473 20.29 4.06 -50.35
N LEU A 474 21.42 4.33 -49.69
CA LEU A 474 22.48 3.35 -49.38
C LEU A 474 22.43 2.96 -47.89
N PRO A 475 22.85 1.73 -47.54
CA PRO A 475 22.54 1.09 -46.26
C PRO A 475 23.60 1.38 -45.19
N PHE A 476 23.17 1.58 -43.95
CA PHE A 476 24.06 1.52 -42.79
C PHE A 476 23.86 0.20 -42.03
N SER A 477 24.98 -0.51 -41.86
CA SER A 477 25.14 -1.76 -41.13
C SER A 477 24.84 -1.60 -39.62
N PRO A 478 24.35 -2.65 -38.93
CA PRO A 478 23.97 -2.58 -37.52
C PRO A 478 25.20 -2.70 -36.60
N PRO A 479 25.22 -2.07 -35.41
CA PRO A 479 26.22 -2.39 -34.41
C PRO A 479 25.84 -3.66 -33.62
N LEU A 480 26.80 -4.58 -33.60
CA LEU A 480 27.16 -5.57 -32.57
C LEU A 480 26.06 -6.03 -31.61
N ALA A 481 25.62 -7.27 -31.82
CA ALA A 481 24.82 -8.05 -30.89
C ALA A 481 25.55 -8.23 -29.54
N VAL A 482 25.11 -7.50 -28.52
CA VAL A 482 25.38 -7.83 -27.12
C VAL A 482 24.39 -8.92 -26.70
N GLY A 483 24.92 -10.03 -26.20
CA GLY A 483 24.18 -11.26 -25.96
C GLY A 483 22.91 -11.08 -25.12
N ARG A 484 21.75 -11.42 -25.70
CA ARG A 484 20.50 -11.63 -24.97
C ARG A 484 20.68 -12.82 -24.02
N GLN A 485 20.90 -12.55 -22.74
CA GLN A 485 20.69 -13.58 -21.72
C GLN A 485 19.21 -13.95 -21.67
N ARG A 486 18.92 -15.18 -22.08
CA ARG A 486 17.59 -15.79 -22.04
C ARG A 486 17.16 -15.96 -20.59
N ARG A 487 16.25 -15.14 -20.08
CA ARG A 487 15.78 -15.26 -18.69
C ARG A 487 14.26 -15.39 -18.66
N LYS A 488 13.77 -16.61 -18.39
CA LYS A 488 12.43 -16.83 -17.83
C LYS A 488 12.54 -16.56 -16.34
N LEU A 489 11.67 -15.71 -15.79
CA LEU A 489 11.67 -15.41 -14.36
C LEU A 489 10.54 -16.19 -13.68
N PRO A 490 10.85 -17.16 -12.80
CA PRO A 490 9.85 -17.73 -11.92
C PRO A 490 9.31 -16.64 -10.98
N LEU A 491 8.02 -16.71 -10.67
CA LEU A 491 7.33 -15.77 -9.79
C LEU A 491 7.60 -16.13 -8.34
N LEU A 492 8.05 -15.15 -7.52
CA LEU A 492 8.11 -15.36 -6.07
C LEU A 492 6.73 -15.14 -5.43
N ILE A 493 6.51 -16.02 -4.47
CA ILE A 493 5.38 -16.28 -3.62
C ILE A 493 5.08 -15.12 -2.68
N TYR A 494 3.80 -14.77 -2.62
CA TYR A 494 3.22 -14.12 -1.45
C TYR A 494 3.14 -15.12 -0.30
N ILE A 495 3.91 -14.90 0.75
CA ILE A 495 3.98 -15.80 1.90
C ILE A 495 2.71 -15.64 2.74
N HIS A 496 2.03 -16.75 3.00
CA HIS A 496 0.86 -16.79 3.85
C HIS A 496 1.04 -17.82 4.97
N GLY A 497 1.08 -17.34 6.22
CA GLY A 497 0.89 -18.13 7.43
C GLY A 497 -0.37 -17.67 8.15
N GLY A 498 -1.19 -18.62 8.60
CA GLY A 498 -2.42 -18.36 9.34
C GLY A 498 -3.34 -19.58 9.35
N ALA A 499 -3.23 -20.38 10.42
CA ALA A 499 -4.14 -21.48 10.73
C ALA A 499 -5.56 -20.96 10.95
N PHE A 500 -6.52 -21.43 10.14
CA PHE A 500 -7.93 -21.38 10.50
C PHE A 500 -8.17 -22.43 11.59
N ALA A 501 -8.27 -21.98 12.84
CA ALA A 501 -8.96 -22.76 13.87
C ALA A 501 -10.46 -22.79 13.52
N SER A 502 -10.83 -23.71 12.63
CA SER A 502 -12.21 -24.09 12.41
C SER A 502 -12.67 -24.87 13.65
N ALA A 503 -13.67 -24.37 14.36
CA ALA A 503 -14.28 -25.09 15.47
C ALA A 503 -14.88 -26.42 14.97
N PRO A 504 -14.70 -27.56 15.67
CA PRO A 504 -15.20 -28.85 15.20
C PRO A 504 -16.71 -28.98 15.45
N LEU A 505 -17.44 -29.38 14.41
CA LEU A 505 -18.76 -30.01 14.53
C LEU A 505 -18.56 -31.51 14.80
N GLN A 506 -18.98 -32.00 15.96
CA GLN A 506 -19.20 -33.43 16.28
C GLN A 506 -20.16 -33.55 17.48
N PRO A 507 -20.98 -34.62 17.63
CA PRO A 507 -20.52 -36.01 17.48
C PRO A 507 -21.50 -37.05 16.90
N GLY A 508 -20.91 -38.16 16.42
CA GLY A 508 -21.54 -39.47 16.29
C GLY A 508 -20.47 -40.56 16.44
N LEU A 509 -20.65 -41.48 17.39
CA LEU A 509 -19.82 -42.65 17.74
C LEU A 509 -20.78 -43.84 18.04
N PRO A 510 -20.37 -45.13 18.19
CA PRO A 510 -19.04 -45.77 18.03
C PRO A 510 -19.07 -47.12 17.23
N GLN A 511 -17.94 -47.78 16.86
CA GLN A 511 -17.22 -48.90 17.56
C GLN A 511 -16.20 -49.61 16.57
N PRO A 512 -15.25 -50.49 16.99
CA PRO A 512 -13.79 -50.51 16.63
C PRO A 512 -13.34 -51.88 16.00
N PRO A 513 -12.07 -52.44 16.07
CA PRO A 513 -10.73 -52.03 16.58
C PRO A 513 -9.54 -52.25 15.57
N GLN A 514 -8.28 -51.84 15.81
CA GLN A 514 -7.20 -52.60 16.52
C GLN A 514 -5.87 -51.81 16.70
N ARG A 515 -5.09 -52.27 17.68
CA ARG A 515 -3.84 -51.75 18.32
C ARG A 515 -2.57 -51.74 17.43
N SER A 516 -1.62 -50.87 17.76
CA SER A 516 -0.30 -51.27 18.31
C SER A 516 0.58 -50.09 18.78
N LEU A 517 1.31 -50.33 19.87
CA LEU A 517 2.23 -49.45 20.59
C LEU A 517 3.61 -49.36 19.92
N ARG A 518 4.34 -48.25 20.16
CA ARG A 518 5.72 -48.29 20.73
C ARG A 518 6.19 -46.94 21.29
N LEU A 519 6.82 -47.03 22.46
CA LEU A 519 7.49 -45.98 23.23
C LEU A 519 8.84 -45.57 22.61
N GLY A 520 9.29 -44.35 22.95
CA GLY A 520 10.70 -43.94 22.88
C GLY A 520 10.98 -42.63 23.62
N GLN A 521 11.43 -42.72 24.88
CA GLN A 521 12.00 -41.61 25.67
C GLN A 521 13.40 -41.23 25.16
N ARG A 522 13.81 -39.94 25.23
CA ARG A 522 14.82 -39.42 26.21
C ARG A 522 15.42 -38.04 25.86
N ARG A 523 15.48 -37.22 26.92
CA ARG A 523 16.57 -36.35 27.43
C ARG A 523 16.99 -35.03 26.71
N ARG A 524 16.69 -33.93 27.44
CA ARG A 524 17.54 -32.87 28.01
C ARG A 524 18.79 -32.39 27.24
N GLY A 525 18.85 -31.07 27.04
CA GLY A 525 20.06 -30.27 26.99
C GLY A 525 19.73 -28.82 27.34
N VAL A 526 20.34 -28.30 28.41
CA VAL A 526 20.26 -26.93 28.91
C VAL A 526 21.38 -26.11 28.25
N GLY A 527 21.09 -24.89 27.84
CA GLY A 527 22.08 -23.90 27.42
C GLY A 527 21.53 -22.49 27.64
N LEU A 528 22.05 -21.83 28.66
CA LEU A 528 21.85 -20.42 29.01
C LEU A 528 23.00 -19.63 28.37
N LEU A 529 22.72 -18.44 27.81
CA LEU A 529 23.45 -17.17 28.03
C LEU A 529 23.06 -16.10 26.99
N ASP A 530 22.51 -15.01 27.53
CA ASP A 530 22.78 -13.59 27.27
C ASP A 530 22.77 -12.99 25.85
N GLY A 531 21.75 -12.15 25.64
CA GLY A 531 21.92 -10.69 25.63
C GLY A 531 22.62 -10.07 24.44
N LEU A 532 21.84 -9.59 23.46
CA LEU A 532 22.26 -8.52 22.54
C LEU A 532 21.07 -7.57 22.29
N GLU A 533 21.34 -6.30 22.56
CA GLU A 533 20.47 -5.15 22.36
C GLU A 533 20.13 -4.96 20.87
N LEU A 534 18.85 -4.71 20.57
CA LEU A 534 18.39 -4.28 19.26
C LEU A 534 18.30 -2.75 19.29
N GLY A 535 19.25 -2.09 18.65
CA GLY A 535 19.11 -0.70 18.21
C GLY A 535 18.24 -0.66 16.96
N GLU A 536 17.19 0.16 16.98
CA GLU A 536 16.47 0.59 15.77
C GLU A 536 16.58 2.11 15.70
N ASP A 537 17.11 2.59 14.57
CA ASP A 537 17.43 3.98 14.29
C ASP A 537 16.18 4.87 14.12
N GLU A 538 16.26 6.05 14.73
CA GLU A 538 15.29 7.14 14.61
C GLU A 538 15.28 7.77 13.20
N LEU A 539 14.19 8.45 12.87
CA LEU A 539 14.05 9.29 11.68
C LEU A 539 15.12 10.40 11.67
N PRO A 540 15.88 10.63 10.58
CA PRO A 540 16.91 11.66 10.57
C PRO A 540 16.28 13.06 10.56
N GLY A 541 16.59 13.84 11.60
CA GLY A 541 16.37 15.28 11.66
C GLY A 541 17.54 16.05 11.05
N ASP A 542 17.20 17.10 10.31
CA ASP A 542 18.07 17.99 9.56
C ASP A 542 19.16 18.66 10.43
N ALA A 543 20.41 18.66 9.97
CA ALA A 543 21.55 19.30 10.64
C ALA A 543 21.99 20.54 9.87
N THR A 544 22.05 21.69 10.55
CA THR A 544 22.82 22.87 10.11
C THR A 544 23.82 23.30 11.20
N PRO A 545 24.99 23.86 10.82
CA PRO A 545 26.24 23.64 11.56
C PRO A 545 26.60 24.80 12.49
N VAL A 546 27.13 24.50 13.68
CA VAL A 546 27.90 25.47 14.47
C VAL A 546 29.21 24.87 14.97
N ARG A 547 30.27 25.60 14.60
CA ARG A 547 31.70 25.55 14.93
C ARG A 547 32.14 24.83 16.22
N SER A 548 33.22 24.10 16.01
CA SER A 548 34.26 23.59 16.93
C SER A 548 34.76 24.57 18.00
N VAL A 549 34.90 24.11 19.24
CA VAL A 549 36.04 24.45 20.12
C VAL A 549 36.42 23.21 20.95
N THR A 550 37.73 22.99 20.99
CA THR A 550 38.54 21.95 21.63
C THR A 550 38.53 21.99 23.17
N GLY A 551 38.67 20.84 23.83
CA GLY A 551 39.07 20.76 25.25
C GLY A 551 39.06 19.34 25.81
N SER A 552 40.25 18.80 26.08
CA SER A 552 40.53 17.50 26.69
C SER A 552 40.59 17.61 28.25
N PRO A 553 40.77 16.53 29.03
CA PRO A 553 39.96 16.24 30.22
C PRO A 553 40.67 16.51 31.56
N THR A 554 39.90 16.61 32.63
CA THR A 554 40.38 16.40 34.01
C THR A 554 39.42 15.56 34.82
N ASP A 555 40.03 14.64 35.58
CA ASP A 555 39.48 13.74 36.60
C ASP A 555 38.47 14.38 37.56
N VAL A 556 37.62 13.54 38.18
CA VAL A 556 37.54 13.41 39.65
C VAL A 556 36.42 12.43 40.09
N ALA A 557 36.85 11.51 40.95
CA ALA A 557 36.18 10.83 42.07
C ALA A 557 34.93 9.95 41.86
N ALA A 558 35.17 8.67 42.17
CA ALA A 558 34.19 7.67 42.55
C ALA A 558 33.54 7.95 43.93
N SER A 559 32.26 7.58 44.06
CA SER A 559 31.56 7.32 45.31
C SER A 559 30.38 6.34 45.05
N PRO A 560 29.91 5.60 46.07
CA PRO A 560 29.65 4.17 45.96
C PRO A 560 28.22 3.77 45.52
N LYS A 561 28.13 2.56 44.95
CA LYS A 561 26.89 1.87 44.53
C LYS A 561 25.90 1.69 45.70
N PRO A 562 24.59 1.94 45.50
CA PRO A 562 23.56 1.51 46.43
C PRO A 562 23.21 0.02 46.25
N THR A 563 23.03 -0.66 47.38
CA THR A 563 22.51 -2.04 47.51
C THR A 563 21.06 -2.16 47.03
N PRO A 564 20.66 -3.29 46.40
CA PRO A 564 19.30 -3.46 45.88
C PRO A 564 18.28 -3.81 46.99
N PRO A 565 17.00 -3.42 46.85
CA PRO A 565 15.97 -3.73 47.83
C PRO A 565 15.52 -5.20 47.75
N THR A 566 15.26 -5.77 48.91
CA THR A 566 14.73 -7.12 49.16
C THR A 566 13.28 -7.28 48.67
N LYS A 567 12.99 -8.39 47.98
CA LYS A 567 11.64 -8.77 47.50
C LYS A 567 10.70 -9.09 48.67
N PRO A 568 9.42 -8.67 48.63
CA PRO A 568 8.39 -9.15 49.56
C PRO A 568 7.89 -10.56 49.17
N PRO A 569 7.41 -11.36 50.15
CA PRO A 569 6.95 -12.73 49.91
C PRO A 569 5.56 -12.78 49.22
N PRO A 570 5.24 -13.88 48.50
CA PRO A 570 4.01 -13.99 47.72
C PRO A 570 2.76 -14.25 48.60
N PRO A 571 1.56 -13.85 48.15
CA PRO A 571 0.32 -14.03 48.88
C PRO A 571 -0.19 -15.49 48.84
N SER A 572 -0.86 -15.89 49.92
CA SER A 572 -1.46 -17.20 50.15
C SER A 572 -2.73 -17.44 49.29
N PRO A 573 -3.03 -18.71 48.92
CA PRO A 573 -4.14 -19.03 48.00
C PRO A 573 -5.51 -19.03 48.71
N PRO A 574 -6.61 -18.75 47.98
CA PRO A 574 -7.96 -18.72 48.55
C PRO A 574 -8.54 -20.13 48.80
N PRO A 575 -9.50 -20.27 49.75
CA PRO A 575 -10.08 -21.56 50.09
C PRO A 575 -11.08 -22.05 49.04
N ARG A 576 -11.05 -23.37 48.78
CA ARG A 576 -11.96 -24.11 47.91
C ARG A 576 -13.35 -24.24 48.55
N LEU A 577 -14.41 -23.77 47.89
CA LEU A 577 -15.79 -24.14 48.24
C LEU A 577 -16.27 -25.35 47.41
N ARG A 578 -16.78 -26.35 48.12
CA ARG A 578 -17.38 -27.59 47.60
C ARG A 578 -18.79 -27.35 47.06
N ARG A 579 -19.12 -28.07 45.99
CA ARG A 579 -20.48 -28.32 45.46
C ARG A 579 -21.40 -28.91 46.53
N LEU A 580 -22.66 -28.45 46.56
CA LEU A 580 -23.81 -29.22 47.03
C LEU A 580 -24.85 -29.33 45.91
N LEU A 581 -25.19 -30.57 45.59
CA LEU A 581 -26.28 -30.99 44.73
C LEU A 581 -27.59 -30.99 45.53
N GLY A 582 -28.68 -30.50 44.93
CA GLY A 582 -30.05 -30.69 45.40
C GLY A 582 -30.98 -30.81 44.19
N LYS A 583 -31.55 -31.99 44.01
CA LYS A 583 -32.52 -32.36 42.97
C LYS A 583 -33.97 -32.14 43.44
N HIS A 584 -34.86 -32.13 42.45
CA HIS A 584 -36.32 -32.32 42.45
C HIS A 584 -37.17 -31.07 42.72
N ALA A 585 -38.33 -30.86 42.10
CA ALA A 585 -38.99 -31.26 40.85
C ALA A 585 -40.46 -30.82 41.04
N SER A 586 -41.08 -30.12 40.09
CA SER A 586 -42.47 -30.34 39.62
C SER A 586 -42.98 -29.14 38.80
N ALA A 587 -43.40 -29.43 37.57
CA ALA A 587 -44.30 -28.62 36.76
C ALA A 587 -45.77 -28.96 37.13
N PRO A 588 -46.76 -28.20 36.63
CA PRO A 588 -47.56 -28.79 35.57
C PRO A 588 -47.93 -27.84 34.43
N ALA A 589 -48.38 -28.49 33.36
CA ALA A 589 -48.70 -28.01 32.03
C ALA A 589 -49.99 -27.17 31.94
N PHE A 590 -50.07 -26.33 30.90
CA PHE A 590 -51.31 -26.02 30.19
C PHE A 590 -51.04 -25.99 28.69
N GLY A 591 -51.84 -26.78 27.95
CA GLY A 591 -51.89 -26.84 26.49
C GLY A 591 -52.80 -25.76 25.88
N PRO A 592 -52.95 -25.75 24.54
CA PRO A 592 -53.32 -24.59 23.74
C PRO A 592 -54.84 -24.50 23.47
N PRO A 593 -55.29 -23.45 22.76
CA PRO A 593 -55.76 -23.73 21.39
C PRO A 593 -55.59 -22.61 20.33
N ARG A 594 -55.55 -23.10 19.07
CA ARG A 594 -55.77 -22.50 17.73
C ARG A 594 -54.63 -21.75 17.05
#